data_AF-A0A8S0TT60-F1
#
_entry.id   AF-A0A8S0TT60-F1
#
_cell.length_a   1.000
_cell.length_b   1.000
_cell.length_c   1.000
_cell.angle_alpha   90.00
_cell.angle_beta   90.00
_cell.angle_gamma   90.00
#
_symmetry.space_group_name_H-M   'P 1'
#
loop_
_entity.id
_entity.type
_entity.pdbx_description
1 polymer ?
#
loop_
_entity_poly.entity_id
_entity_poly.type
_entity_poly.pdbx_seq_one_letter_code
_entity_poly.pdbx_strand_id
1 'polypeptide(L)'
;MVDILGRAGHLKEAYTFLVNMPIEADAITWRTLLSACNIHDINDLSGVGEKVRQKLLELEPRRSGNFVMVANKYAEAGLWEKAANVRNIMRDKGLKRMAGESCLEVGGSIFRFFSGDEFKLAYKDMFFLLDRLNLHIKMIKDD
;
A
#
# COMPACT_ATOMS: atom_id res chain seq x y z
N MET A 1 18.72 11.40 1.60
CA MET A 1 18.71 12.33 0.45
C MET A 1 17.52 12.08 -0.46
N VAL A 2 17.29 10.85 -0.93
CA VAL A 2 16.12 10.48 -1.75
C VAL A 2 14.80 10.94 -1.12
N ASP A 3 14.57 10.67 0.17
CA ASP A 3 13.36 11.12 0.88
C ASP A 3 13.16 12.65 0.84
N ILE A 4 14.24 13.40 1.12
CA ILE A 4 14.23 14.87 1.17
C ILE A 4 13.88 15.44 -0.21
N LEU A 5 14.60 15.01 -1.26
CA LEU A 5 14.36 15.48 -2.63
C LEU A 5 12.97 15.05 -3.12
N GLY A 6 12.56 13.82 -2.83
CA GLY A 6 11.26 13.28 -3.20
C GLY A 6 10.11 14.09 -2.59
N ARG A 7 10.14 14.35 -1.28
CA ARG A 7 9.11 15.16 -0.59
C ARG A 7 9.07 16.62 -1.04
N ALA A 8 10.18 17.14 -1.56
CA ALA A 8 10.23 18.47 -2.16
C ALA A 8 9.79 18.48 -3.64
N GLY A 9 9.39 17.34 -4.22
CA GLY A 9 8.96 17.23 -5.62
C GLY A 9 10.10 17.17 -6.65
N HIS A 10 11.36 17.14 -6.21
CA HIS A 10 12.56 17.04 -7.04
C HIS A 10 12.81 15.60 -7.50
N LEU A 11 11.86 15.03 -8.24
CA LEU A 11 11.84 13.59 -8.58
C LEU A 11 13.01 13.16 -9.47
N LYS A 12 13.41 14.00 -10.43
CA LYS A 12 14.53 13.70 -11.33
C LYS A 12 15.86 13.74 -10.60
N GLU A 13 16.06 14.72 -9.71
CA GLU A 13 17.25 14.79 -8.86
C GLU A 13 17.28 13.62 -7.88
N ALA A 14 16.13 13.27 -7.27
CA ALA A 14 16.01 12.15 -6.36
C ALA A 14 16.37 10.82 -7.05
N TYR A 15 15.85 10.58 -8.26
CA TYR A 15 16.18 9.42 -9.06
C TYR A 15 17.66 9.38 -9.44
N THR A 16 18.21 10.51 -9.92
CA THR A 16 19.62 10.62 -10.31
C THR A 16 20.54 10.35 -9.13
N PHE A 17 20.23 10.90 -7.95
CA PHE A 17 20.97 10.60 -6.73
C PHE A 17 20.92 9.09 -6.42
N LEU A 18 19.72 8.50 -6.47
CA LEU A 18 19.49 7.10 -6.12
C LEU A 18 20.31 6.16 -7.02
N VAL A 19 20.28 6.35 -8.35
CA VAL A 19 21.00 5.47 -9.28
C VAL A 19 22.52 5.66 -9.28
N ASN A 20 23.00 6.82 -8.83
CA ASN A 20 24.42 7.13 -8.72
C ASN A 20 25.00 6.84 -7.33
N MET A 21 24.22 6.24 -6.42
CA MET A 21 24.74 5.83 -5.13
C MET A 21 25.87 4.80 -5.31
N PRO A 22 26.95 4.88 -4.53
CA PRO A 22 28.06 3.92 -4.60
C PRO A 22 27.66 2.51 -4.13
N ILE A 23 26.49 2.37 -3.51
CA ILE A 23 25.91 1.12 -3.04
C ILE A 23 24.51 1.02 -3.66
N GLU A 24 24.13 -0.17 -4.12
CA GLU A 24 22.81 -0.38 -4.69
C GLU A 24 21.72 -0.06 -3.66
N ALA A 25 20.78 0.78 -4.08
CA ALA A 25 19.68 1.21 -3.23
C ALA A 25 18.73 0.03 -2.95
N ASP A 26 18.34 -0.11 -1.70
CA ASP A 26 17.44 -1.16 -1.24
C ASP A 26 15.97 -0.89 -1.62
N ALA A 27 15.12 -1.90 -1.48
CA ALA A 27 13.71 -1.80 -1.83
C ALA A 27 12.97 -0.70 -1.02
N ILE A 28 13.43 -0.39 0.20
CA ILE A 28 12.85 0.69 1.01
C ILE A 28 13.11 2.03 0.31
N THR A 29 14.34 2.28 -0.11
CA THR A 29 14.73 3.53 -0.78
C THR A 29 13.99 3.72 -2.10
N TRP A 30 13.85 2.65 -2.90
CA TRP A 30 13.03 2.68 -4.13
C TRP A 30 11.56 2.95 -3.83
N ARG A 31 11.00 2.36 -2.78
CA ARG A 31 9.60 2.61 -2.37
C ARG A 31 9.40 4.03 -1.86
N THR A 32 10.38 4.63 -1.19
CA THR A 32 10.37 6.04 -0.79
C THR A 32 10.25 6.95 -2.01
N LEU A 33 11.05 6.72 -3.05
CA LEU A 33 10.95 7.50 -4.28
C LEU A 33 9.62 7.27 -5.01
N LEU A 34 9.12 6.03 -5.03
CA LEU A 34 7.81 5.73 -5.61
C LEU A 34 6.69 6.48 -4.91
N SER A 35 6.75 6.57 -3.57
CA SER A 35 5.78 7.35 -2.80
C SER A 35 5.79 8.82 -3.21
N ALA A 36 6.98 9.40 -3.44
CA ALA A 36 7.09 10.78 -3.92
C ALA A 36 6.51 10.94 -5.33
N CYS A 37 6.81 10.03 -6.27
CA CYS A 37 6.22 10.03 -7.60
C CYS A 37 4.69 9.98 -7.55
N ASN A 38 4.13 9.15 -6.66
CA ASN A 38 2.68 9.01 -6.52
C ASN A 38 1.97 10.26 -5.99
N ILE A 39 2.71 11.16 -5.32
CA ILE A 39 2.18 12.42 -4.77
C ILE A 39 2.37 13.57 -5.77
N HIS A 40 3.57 13.68 -6.34
CA HIS A 40 3.97 14.85 -7.12
C HIS A 40 3.84 14.67 -8.64
N ASP A 41 3.70 13.43 -9.13
CA ASP A 41 3.71 13.14 -10.57
C ASP A 41 2.91 11.86 -10.91
N ILE A 42 1.61 11.90 -10.61
CA ILE A 42 0.71 10.74 -10.78
C ILE A 42 0.63 10.23 -12.23
N ASN A 43 0.70 11.16 -13.20
CA ASN A 43 0.67 10.86 -14.62
C ASN A 43 2.05 10.53 -15.19
N ASP A 44 3.08 10.51 -14.35
CA ASP A 44 4.46 10.18 -14.70
C ASP A 44 5.03 11.05 -15.84
N LEU A 45 4.75 12.35 -15.79
CA LEU A 45 5.25 13.33 -16.76
C LEU A 45 6.79 13.44 -16.72
N SER A 46 7.40 13.14 -15.57
CA SER A 46 8.86 13.11 -15.42
C SER A 46 9.51 11.88 -16.04
N GLY A 47 8.74 10.81 -16.31
CA GLY A 47 9.22 9.50 -16.75
C GLY A 47 10.02 8.74 -15.68
N VAL A 48 10.03 9.22 -14.44
CA VAL A 48 10.73 8.62 -13.31
C VAL A 48 9.87 7.52 -12.67
N GLY A 49 8.56 7.75 -12.56
CA GLY A 49 7.61 6.85 -11.92
C GLY A 49 7.66 5.46 -12.52
N GLU A 50 7.68 5.32 -13.85
CA GLU A 50 7.71 4.02 -14.51
C GLU A 50 8.98 3.24 -14.20
N LYS A 51 10.13 3.90 -14.27
CA LYS A 51 11.43 3.29 -13.96
C LYS A 51 11.47 2.79 -12.52
N VAL A 52 10.96 3.60 -11.60
CA VAL A 52 10.90 3.27 -10.17
C VAL A 52 9.92 2.12 -9.90
N ARG A 53 8.74 2.12 -10.53
CA ARG A 53 7.76 1.02 -10.43
C ARG A 53 8.36 -0.29 -10.92
N GLN A 54 8.97 -0.29 -12.10
CA GLN A 54 9.58 -1.47 -12.69
C GLN A 54 10.68 -2.03 -11.78
N LYS A 55 11.65 -1.20 -11.37
CA LYS A 55 12.77 -1.63 -10.53
C LYS A 55 12.30 -2.18 -9.16
N LEU A 56 11.27 -1.58 -8.56
CA LEU A 56 10.71 -2.09 -7.29
C LEU A 56 10.06 -3.48 -7.45
N LEU A 57 9.35 -3.73 -8.56
CA LEU A 57 8.75 -5.05 -8.83
C LEU A 57 9.80 -6.11 -9.16
N GLU A 58 10.93 -5.71 -9.75
CA GLU A 58 12.09 -6.58 -9.99
C GLU A 58 12.82 -6.92 -8.68
N LEU A 59 12.99 -5.95 -7.78
CA LEU A 59 13.69 -6.13 -6.50
C LEU A 59 12.91 -7.01 -5.51
N GLU A 60 11.58 -6.88 -5.46
CA GLU A 60 10.74 -7.65 -4.55
C GLU A 60 9.61 -8.39 -5.30
N PRO A 61 9.95 -9.39 -6.15
CA PRO A 61 9.00 -10.01 -7.07
C PRO A 61 7.94 -10.87 -6.38
N ARG A 62 8.09 -11.13 -5.08
CA ARG A 62 7.15 -11.89 -4.24
C ARG A 62 6.34 -11.03 -3.29
N ARG A 63 6.60 -9.71 -3.21
CA ARG A 63 5.90 -8.82 -2.29
C ARG A 63 4.62 -8.30 -2.95
N SER A 64 3.50 -9.00 -2.74
CA SER A 64 2.22 -8.67 -3.37
C SER A 64 1.76 -7.22 -3.14
N GLY A 65 2.11 -6.62 -2.00
CA GLY A 65 1.83 -5.22 -1.70
C GLY A 65 2.38 -4.23 -2.73
N ASN A 66 3.57 -4.48 -3.29
CA ASN A 66 4.15 -3.59 -4.32
C ASN A 66 3.33 -3.65 -5.61
N PHE A 67 2.90 -4.85 -6.03
CA PHE A 67 2.07 -5.03 -7.22
C PHE A 67 0.70 -4.37 -7.05
N VAL A 68 0.07 -4.53 -5.88
CA VAL A 68 -1.20 -3.86 -5.57
C VAL A 68 -1.05 -2.34 -5.65
N MET A 69 0.01 -1.79 -5.04
CA MET A 69 0.26 -0.35 -5.06
C MET A 69 0.46 0.17 -6.49
N VAL A 70 1.26 -0.53 -7.31
CA VAL A 70 1.50 -0.17 -8.71
C VAL A 70 0.21 -0.24 -9.54
N ALA A 71 -0.55 -1.34 -9.43
CA ALA A 71 -1.80 -1.52 -10.18
C ALA A 71 -2.83 -0.45 -9.82
N ASN A 72 -2.94 -0.10 -8.53
CA ASN A 72 -3.85 0.94 -8.07
C ASN A 72 -3.45 2.32 -8.61
N LYS A 73 -2.15 2.63 -8.65
CA LYS A 73 -1.68 3.91 -9.17
C LYS A 73 -1.89 4.04 -10.68
N TYR A 74 -1.71 2.98 -11.46
CA TYR A 74 -2.11 3.00 -12.86
C TYR A 74 -3.61 3.23 -13.03
N ALA A 75 -4.46 2.58 -12.22
CA ALA A 75 -5.90 2.79 -12.28
C ALA A 75 -6.30 4.23 -11.93
N GLU A 76 -5.66 4.83 -10.92
CA GLU A 76 -5.87 6.22 -10.51
C GLU A 76 -5.49 7.22 -11.61
N ALA A 77 -4.42 6.92 -12.37
CA ALA A 77 -4.02 7.69 -13.55
C ALA A 77 -4.84 7.36 -14.82
N GLY A 78 -5.88 6.54 -14.74
CA GLY A 78 -6.71 6.12 -15.89
C GLY A 78 -6.04 5.13 -16.85
N LEU A 79 -4.87 4.59 -16.50
CA LEU A 79 -4.10 3.62 -17.29
C LEU A 79 -4.59 2.19 -17.01
N TRP A 80 -5.85 1.93 -17.33
CA TRP A 80 -6.55 0.68 -17.00
C TRP A 80 -5.87 -0.58 -17.56
N GLU A 81 -5.31 -0.51 -18.78
CA GLU A 81 -4.58 -1.64 -19.36
C GLU A 81 -3.32 -2.00 -18.58
N LYS A 82 -2.53 -0.99 -18.16
CA LYS A 82 -1.34 -1.23 -17.32
C LYS A 82 -1.74 -1.81 -15.96
N ALA A 83 -2.82 -1.29 -15.35
CA ALA A 83 -3.35 -1.83 -14.11
C ALA A 83 -3.78 -3.30 -14.26
N ALA A 84 -4.47 -3.63 -15.35
CA ALA A 84 -4.88 -5.00 -15.67
C ALA A 84 -3.68 -5.93 -15.89
N ASN A 85 -2.65 -5.46 -16.61
CA ASN A 85 -1.43 -6.23 -16.83
C ASN A 85 -0.73 -6.59 -15.52
N VAL A 86 -0.56 -5.62 -14.61
CA VAL A 86 0.04 -5.88 -13.29
C VAL A 86 -0.79 -6.89 -12.49
N ARG A 87 -2.13 -6.81 -12.55
CA ARG A 87 -3.01 -7.79 -11.88
C ARG A 87 -2.93 -9.19 -12.51
N ASN A 88 -2.76 -9.29 -13.83
CA ASN A 88 -2.52 -10.56 -14.50
C ASN A 88 -1.19 -11.18 -14.04
N ILE A 89 -0.11 -10.40 -13.99
CA ILE A 89 1.19 -10.86 -13.47
C ILE A 89 1.05 -11.36 -12.03
N MET A 90 0.26 -10.67 -11.18
CA MET A 90 -0.02 -11.15 -9.83
C MET A 90 -0.71 -12.51 -9.82
N ARG A 91 -1.75 -12.70 -10.64
CA ARG A 91 -2.48 -13.97 -10.75
C ARG A 91 -1.56 -15.09 -11.21
N ASP A 92 -0.77 -14.85 -12.25
CA ASP A 92 0.12 -15.85 -12.85
C ASP A 92 1.25 -16.26 -11.88
N LYS A 93 1.69 -15.32 -11.03
CA LYS A 93 2.66 -15.59 -9.94
C LYS A 93 2.01 -16.13 -8.66
N GLY A 94 0.69 -16.32 -8.61
CA GLY A 94 -0.04 -16.74 -7.41
C GLY A 94 0.00 -15.71 -6.26
N LEU A 95 0.30 -14.45 -6.55
CA LEU A 95 0.37 -13.38 -5.56
C LEU A 95 -1.05 -12.94 -5.17
N LYS A 96 -1.42 -13.21 -3.92
CA LYS A 96 -2.66 -12.69 -3.34
C LYS A 96 -2.39 -11.38 -2.63
N ARG A 97 -3.31 -10.42 -2.76
CA ARG A 97 -3.32 -9.24 -1.90
C ARG A 97 -3.40 -9.75 -0.46
N MET A 98 -2.42 -9.41 0.37
CA MET A 98 -2.54 -9.70 1.79
C MET A 98 -3.71 -8.90 2.33
N ALA A 99 -4.64 -9.58 3.01
CA ALA A 99 -5.69 -8.90 3.75
C ALA A 99 -5.01 -7.96 4.75
N GLY A 100 -5.57 -6.75 4.90
CA GLY A 100 -5.15 -5.90 6.01
C GLY A 100 -5.46 -6.64 7.31
N GLU A 101 -4.50 -6.70 8.21
CA GLU A 101 -4.71 -7.29 9.52
C GLU A 101 -4.69 -6.20 10.60
N SER A 102 -5.55 -6.35 11.60
CA SER A 102 -5.40 -5.70 12.89
C SER A 102 -5.28 -6.77 13.96
N CYS A 103 -4.62 -6.45 15.08
CA CYS A 103 -4.53 -7.38 16.19
C CYS A 103 -4.76 -6.68 17.52
N LEU A 104 -5.24 -7.44 18.50
CA LEU A 104 -5.47 -7.02 19.86
C LEU A 104 -4.79 -8.01 20.80
N GLU A 105 -4.00 -7.51 21.75
CA GLU A 105 -3.41 -8.31 22.82
C GLU A 105 -4.21 -8.15 24.11
N VAL A 106 -4.72 -9.26 24.64
CA VAL A 106 -5.47 -9.29 25.90
C VAL A 106 -4.98 -10.48 26.73
N GLY A 107 -4.48 -10.20 27.93
CA GLY A 107 -4.03 -11.25 28.86
C GLY A 107 -2.95 -12.17 28.29
N GLY A 108 -2.05 -11.63 27.46
CA GLY A 108 -0.99 -12.40 26.78
C GLY A 108 -1.45 -13.22 25.57
N SER A 109 -2.73 -13.13 25.19
CA SER A 109 -3.27 -13.75 23.96
C SER A 109 -3.40 -12.72 22.85
N ILE A 110 -3.02 -13.09 21.62
CA ILE A 110 -3.13 -12.23 20.43
C ILE A 110 -4.34 -12.66 19.60
N PHE A 111 -5.28 -11.75 19.42
CA PHE A 111 -6.43 -11.89 18.53
C PHE A 111 -6.15 -11.16 17.23
N ARG A 112 -6.24 -11.83 16.07
CA ARG A 112 -6.04 -11.22 14.75
C ARG A 112 -7.36 -11.11 14.00
N PHE A 113 -7.54 -9.99 13.32
CA PHE A 113 -8.70 -9.68 12.50
C PHE A 113 -8.22 -9.35 11.09
N PHE A 114 -8.76 -10.02 10.09
CA PHE A 114 -8.41 -9.79 8.68
C PHE A 114 -9.52 -9.05 7.94
N SER A 115 -9.13 -8.11 7.09
CA SER A 115 -10.04 -7.38 6.22
C SER A 115 -10.66 -8.32 5.20
N GLY A 116 -12.00 -8.40 5.18
CA GLY A 116 -12.76 -9.25 4.27
C GLY A 116 -13.03 -10.66 4.79
N ASP A 117 -12.59 -11.01 6.00
CA ASP A 117 -13.03 -12.25 6.65
C ASP A 117 -14.50 -12.11 7.07
N GLU A 118 -15.33 -13.05 6.62
CA GLU A 118 -16.70 -13.19 7.11
C GLU A 118 -16.67 -13.92 8.47
N PHE A 119 -16.56 -13.12 9.54
CA PHE A 119 -16.61 -13.56 10.93
C PHE A 119 -18.01 -14.05 11.33
N LYS A 120 -18.46 -15.18 10.78
CA LYS A 120 -19.87 -15.61 10.96
C LYS A 120 -20.19 -16.22 12.33
N LEU A 121 -19.21 -16.63 13.14
CA LEU A 121 -19.51 -17.32 14.42
C LEU A 121 -18.67 -16.89 15.64
N ALA A 122 -17.38 -16.59 15.52
CA ALA A 122 -16.50 -16.40 16.68
C ALA A 122 -16.59 -15.02 17.38
N TYR A 123 -17.17 -14.02 16.71
CA TYR A 123 -17.14 -12.62 17.19
C TYR A 123 -18.54 -11.97 17.27
N LYS A 124 -19.61 -12.78 17.18
CA LYS A 124 -20.99 -12.28 17.19
C LYS A 124 -21.31 -11.44 18.43
N ASP A 125 -20.85 -11.88 19.59
CA ASP A 125 -21.06 -11.18 20.86
C ASP A 125 -20.31 -9.84 20.91
N MET A 126 -19.12 -9.78 20.29
CA MET A 126 -18.34 -8.55 20.18
C MET A 126 -19.03 -7.50 19.31
N PHE A 127 -19.57 -7.91 18.15
CA PHE A 127 -20.37 -7.03 17.30
C PHE A 127 -21.66 -6.56 18.00
N PHE A 128 -22.35 -7.46 18.71
CA PHE A 128 -23.53 -7.10 19.48
C PHE A 128 -23.22 -6.05 20.56
N LEU A 129 -22.10 -6.22 21.28
CA LEU A 129 -21.63 -5.23 22.25
C LEU A 129 -21.28 -3.89 21.58
N LEU A 130 -20.58 -3.93 20.44
CA LEU A 130 -20.21 -2.74 19.67
C LEU A 130 -21.45 -1.96 19.20
N ASP A 131 -22.48 -2.65 18.73
CA ASP A 131 -23.75 -2.05 18.33
C ASP A 131 -24.46 -1.37 19.51
N ARG A 132 -24.48 -2.02 20.69
CA ARG A 132 -25.04 -1.42 21.91
C ARG A 132 -24.28 -0.17 22.35
N LEU A 133 -22.95 -0.19 22.30
CA LEU A 133 -22.12 0.97 22.63
C LEU A 133 -22.37 2.11 21.64
N ASN A 134 -22.47 1.82 20.35
CA ASN A 134 -22.80 2.80 19.32
C ASN A 134 -24.17 3.44 19.54
N LEU A 135 -25.18 2.67 19.94
CA LEU A 135 -26.50 3.20 20.30
C LEU A 135 -26.42 4.15 21.49
N HIS A 136 -25.70 3.78 22.56
CA HIS A 136 -25.50 4.65 23.71
C HIS A 136 -24.76 5.94 23.36
N ILE A 137 -23.71 5.89 22.53
CA ILE A 137 -22.97 7.08 22.10
C ILE A 137 -23.85 8.05 21.33
N LYS A 138 -24.78 7.55 20.50
CA LYS A 138 -25.74 8.40 19.77
C LYS A 138 -26.71 9.08 20.73
N MET A 139 -27.24 8.35 21.71
CA MET A 139 -28.18 8.89 22.69
C MET A 139 -27.56 9.97 23.59
N ILE A 140 -26.25 9.95 23.81
CA ILE A 140 -25.53 10.97 24.62
C ILE A 140 -25.26 12.26 23.83
N LYS A 141 -25.35 12.24 22.50
CA LYS A 141 -25.09 13.42 21.65
C LYS A 141 -26.33 14.26 21.34
N ASP A 142 -27.50 13.81 21.76
CA ASP A 142 -28.79 14.48 21.51
C ASP A 142 -29.26 15.34 22.71
N ASP A 143 -28.40 15.54 23.73
CA ASP A 143 -28.54 16.53 24.82
C ASP A 143 -27.51 17.67 24.66
#